data_AF-A0A536RKN6-F1
#
_entry.id   AF-A0A536RKN6-F1
#
_cell.length_a   1.000
_cell.length_b   1.000
_cell.length_c   1.000
_cell.angle_alpha   90.00
_cell.angle_beta   90.00
_cell.angle_gamma   90.00
#
_symmetry.space_group_name_H-M   'P 1'
#
loop_
_entity.id
_entity.type
_entity.pdbx_description
1 polymer ?
#
loop_
_entity_poly.entity_id
_entity_poly.type
_entity_poly.pdbx_seq_one_letter_code
_entity_poly.pdbx_strand_id
1 'polypeptide(L)'
;MGTWIVIGIVVLIVLWLVFTYNGLIAARNRTQEAWSEIDVELKRRHDLIPNLVNTVQGYIGHERGTLEAVTNARANAVAAGATGDPQKIGQAENLLSQSLRSLFAVSENYPELKAISAFTNLQENLTATEDKLEFSRRFYNGNVRDYNIKLQTLPTSLIAGVLGFKPFGFFQADEGDRAVPQVSFNNAPGSPSSLPPAAGPGAPTAPGSAGPPPQT
;
A
#
# COMPACT_ATOMS: atom_id res chain seq x y z
N MET A 1 -48.89 17.93 23.14
CA MET A 1 -48.42 16.67 22.50
C MET A 1 -47.40 16.95 21.40
N GLY A 2 -47.72 17.74 20.36
CA GLY A 2 -46.78 18.00 19.25
C GLY A 2 -45.44 18.65 19.64
N THR A 3 -45.43 19.56 20.62
CA THR A 3 -44.20 20.20 21.13
C THR A 3 -43.21 19.19 21.73
N TRP A 4 -43.69 18.24 22.52
CA TRP A 4 -42.85 17.19 23.11
C TRP A 4 -42.25 16.25 22.05
N ILE A 5 -42.98 15.98 20.96
CA ILE A 5 -42.48 15.18 19.83
C ILE A 5 -41.34 15.93 19.12
N VAL A 6 -41.51 17.22 18.86
CA VAL A 6 -40.46 18.05 18.24
C VAL A 6 -39.21 18.11 19.10
N ILE A 7 -39.36 18.32 20.42
CA ILE A 7 -38.24 18.33 21.37
C ILE A 7 -37.52 16.97 21.36
N GLY A 8 -38.27 15.86 21.39
CA GLY A 8 -37.70 14.51 21.33
C GLY A 8 -36.87 14.26 20.07
N ILE A 9 -37.36 14.68 18.91
CA ILE A 9 -36.64 14.55 17.63
C ILE A 9 -35.35 15.39 17.64
N VAL A 10 -35.41 16.63 18.12
CA VAL A 10 -34.23 17.51 18.20
C VAL A 10 -33.16 16.90 19.11
N VAL A 11 -33.56 16.37 20.28
CA VAL A 11 -32.63 15.70 21.20
C VAL A 11 -31.96 14.49 20.55
N LEU A 12 -32.73 13.67 19.81
CA LEU A 12 -32.17 12.52 19.08
C LEU A 12 -31.17 12.95 18.01
N ILE A 13 -31.45 14.01 17.24
CA ILE A 13 -30.53 14.54 16.22
C ILE A 13 -29.25 15.06 16.86
N VAL A 14 -29.35 15.80 17.97
CA VAL A 14 -28.17 16.33 18.68
C VAL A 14 -27.31 15.20 19.22
N LEU A 15 -27.91 14.21 19.90
CA LEU A 15 -27.18 13.04 20.39
C LEU A 15 -26.48 12.31 19.24
N TRP A 16 -27.21 12.06 18.16
CA TRP A 16 -26.66 11.41 16.97
C TRP A 16 -25.45 12.16 16.39
N LEU A 17 -25.54 13.49 16.29
CA LEU A 17 -24.45 14.34 15.78
C LEU A 17 -23.22 14.25 16.68
N VAL A 18 -23.40 14.31 18.00
CA VAL A 18 -22.31 14.19 18.99
C VAL A 18 -21.61 12.84 18.86
N PHE A 19 -22.35 11.72 18.81
CA PHE A 19 -21.76 10.39 18.68
C PHE A 19 -21.00 10.22 17.36
N THR A 20 -21.59 10.67 16.25
CA THR A 20 -20.98 10.53 14.93
C THR A 20 -19.73 11.39 14.80
N TYR A 21 -19.77 12.63 15.28
CA TYR A 21 -18.62 13.54 15.26
C TYR A 21 -17.45 13.01 16.09
N ASN A 22 -17.70 12.61 17.35
CA ASN A 22 -16.67 12.06 18.22
C ASN A 22 -16.08 10.77 17.63
N GLY A 23 -16.92 9.92 17.04
CA GLY A 23 -16.47 8.71 16.36
C GLY A 23 -15.59 8.99 15.14
N LEU A 24 -15.85 10.06 14.39
CA LEU A 24 -15.01 10.47 13.26
C LEU A 24 -13.68 11.08 13.72
N ILE A 25 -13.70 11.89 14.77
CA ILE A 25 -12.48 12.46 15.36
C ILE A 25 -11.56 11.35 15.88
N ALA A 26 -12.11 10.35 16.59
CA ALA A 26 -11.35 9.21 17.05
C ALA A 26 -10.69 8.45 15.88
N ALA A 27 -11.43 8.18 14.81
CA ALA A 27 -10.90 7.48 13.63
C ALA A 27 -9.84 8.31 12.88
N ARG A 28 -10.01 9.64 12.79
CA ARG A 28 -9.01 10.55 12.23
C ARG A 28 -7.72 10.50 13.04
N ASN A 29 -7.81 10.64 14.36
CA ASN A 29 -6.65 10.66 15.24
C ASN A 29 -5.88 9.34 15.18
N ARG A 30 -6.59 8.20 15.17
CA ARG A 30 -5.97 6.88 15.00
C ARG A 30 -5.22 6.72 13.66
N THR A 31 -5.76 7.31 12.60
CA THR A 31 -5.10 7.31 11.28
C THR A 31 -3.83 8.19 11.29
N GLN A 32 -3.87 9.34 11.97
CA GLN A 32 -2.72 10.23 12.14
C GLN A 32 -1.64 9.63 13.06
N GLU A 33 -2.04 8.92 14.11
CA GLU A 33 -1.13 8.18 14.99
C GLU A 33 -0.39 7.09 14.20
N ALA A 34 -1.12 6.29 13.41
CA ALA A 34 -0.52 5.29 12.54
C ALA A 34 0.43 5.91 11.49
N TRP A 35 0.13 7.13 11.00
CA TRP A 35 1.04 7.87 10.13
C TRP A 35 2.32 8.29 10.86
N SER A 36 2.20 8.77 12.10
CA SER A 36 3.36 9.17 12.91
C SER A 36 4.33 8.01 13.16
N GLU A 37 3.84 6.77 13.28
CA GLU A 37 4.71 5.59 13.38
C GLU A 37 5.57 5.40 12.13
N ILE A 38 4.97 5.58 10.94
CA ILE A 38 5.70 5.54 9.67
C ILE A 38 6.78 6.63 9.65
N ASP A 39 6.42 7.87 9.95
CA ASP A 39 7.35 9.02 9.91
C ASP A 39 8.59 8.80 10.81
N VAL A 40 8.41 8.21 11.99
CA VAL A 40 9.51 7.90 12.91
C VAL A 40 10.48 6.89 12.30
N GLU A 41 9.97 5.79 11.73
CA GLU A 41 10.82 4.76 11.15
C GLU A 41 11.47 5.23 9.83
N LEU A 42 10.78 6.03 9.02
CA LEU A 42 11.38 6.67 7.83
C LEU A 42 12.56 7.56 8.21
N LYS A 43 12.37 8.43 9.22
CA LYS A 43 13.44 9.29 9.73
C LYS A 43 14.63 8.48 10.24
N ARG A 44 14.37 7.45 11.05
CA ARG A 44 15.42 6.55 11.56
C ARG A 44 16.22 5.92 10.42
N ARG A 45 15.53 5.42 9.38
CA ARG A 45 16.16 4.84 8.19
C ARG A 45 17.05 5.86 7.48
N HIS A 46 16.55 7.06 7.25
CA HIS A 46 17.30 8.13 6.59
C HIS A 46 18.50 8.60 7.39
N ASP A 47 18.43 8.59 8.72
CA ASP A 47 19.53 9.00 9.60
C ASP A 47 20.66 7.97 9.68
N LEU A 48 20.35 6.67 9.48
CA LEU A 48 21.35 5.59 9.49
C LEU A 48 22.16 5.47 8.18
N ILE A 49 21.56 5.85 7.04
CA ILE A 49 22.18 5.65 5.71
C ILE A 49 23.53 6.37 5.55
N PRO A 50 23.73 7.63 5.97
CA PRO A 50 25.03 8.28 5.83
C PRO A 50 26.16 7.51 6.55
N ASN A 51 25.88 6.98 7.74
CA ASN A 51 26.84 6.17 8.48
C ASN A 51 27.14 4.84 7.78
N LEU A 52 26.12 4.21 7.18
CA LEU A 52 26.29 3.02 6.35
C LEU A 52 27.19 3.32 5.15
N VAL A 53 26.87 4.37 4.37
CA VAL A 53 27.65 4.78 3.18
C VAL A 53 29.10 5.05 3.56
N ASN A 54 29.35 5.80 4.63
CA ASN A 54 30.70 6.10 5.11
C ASN A 54 31.47 4.84 5.50
N THR A 55 30.81 3.89 6.18
CA THR A 55 31.43 2.63 6.59
C THR A 55 31.76 1.79 5.36
N VAL A 56 30.84 1.64 4.41
CA VAL A 56 31.10 0.85 3.20
C VAL A 56 32.19 1.50 2.33
N GLN A 57 32.18 2.82 2.18
CA GLN A 57 33.15 3.56 1.37
C GLN A 57 34.60 3.42 1.89
N GLY A 58 34.79 3.25 3.20
CA GLY A 58 36.12 3.05 3.80
C GLY A 58 36.78 1.71 3.44
N TYR A 59 35.99 0.71 3.04
CA TYR A 59 36.46 -0.65 2.79
C TYR A 59 36.31 -1.08 1.34
N ILE A 60 35.31 -0.54 0.62
CA ILE A 60 35.10 -0.85 -0.79
C ILE A 60 35.66 0.28 -1.67
N GLY A 61 36.81 0.02 -2.29
CA GLY A 61 37.45 0.97 -3.21
C GLY A 61 36.79 1.09 -4.59
N HIS A 62 35.95 0.11 -4.98
CA HIS A 62 35.48 -0.08 -6.36
C HIS A 62 33.95 -0.27 -6.48
N GLU A 63 33.12 0.52 -5.78
CA GLU A 63 31.64 0.42 -5.86
C GLU A 63 30.94 1.79 -5.83
N ARG A 64 31.52 2.78 -6.51
CA ARG A 64 30.99 4.16 -6.51
C ARG A 64 29.54 4.24 -7.02
N GLY A 65 29.21 3.51 -8.08
CA GLY A 65 27.86 3.52 -8.66
C GLY A 65 26.80 3.04 -7.67
N THR A 66 27.11 1.98 -6.91
CA THR A 66 26.20 1.42 -5.89
C THR A 66 25.99 2.39 -4.73
N LEU A 67 27.06 3.02 -4.24
CA LEU A 67 26.98 4.03 -3.16
C LEU A 67 26.25 5.31 -3.61
N GLU A 68 26.47 5.74 -4.85
CA GLU A 68 25.79 6.88 -5.45
C GLU A 68 24.29 6.61 -5.60
N ALA A 69 23.91 5.41 -6.06
CA ALA A 69 22.51 4.99 -6.14
C ALA A 69 21.79 5.07 -4.78
N VAL A 70 22.42 4.57 -3.71
CA VAL A 70 21.86 4.65 -2.34
C VAL A 70 21.74 6.10 -1.87
N THR A 71 22.76 6.92 -2.13
CA THR A 71 22.77 8.34 -1.73
C THR A 71 21.68 9.12 -2.46
N ASN A 72 21.53 8.90 -3.76
CA ASN A 72 20.49 9.53 -4.58
C ASN A 72 19.09 9.04 -4.19
N ALA A 73 18.92 7.74 -3.94
CA ALA A 73 17.65 7.19 -3.48
C ALA A 73 17.24 7.77 -2.12
N ARG A 74 18.18 7.93 -1.18
CA ARG A 74 17.95 8.62 0.09
C ARG A 74 17.53 10.07 -0.12
N ALA A 75 18.25 10.81 -0.97
CA ALA A 75 17.93 12.20 -1.24
C ALA A 75 16.51 12.35 -1.83
N ASN A 76 16.13 11.47 -2.76
CA ASN A 76 14.78 11.39 -3.30
C ASN A 76 13.73 11.07 -2.22
N ALA A 77 14.00 10.09 -1.35
CA ALA A 77 13.11 9.71 -0.25
C ALA A 77 12.86 10.87 0.73
N VAL A 78 13.92 11.58 1.14
CA VAL A 78 13.82 12.77 1.99
C VAL A 78 13.03 13.89 1.30
N ALA A 79 13.28 14.13 0.01
CA ALA A 79 12.56 15.13 -0.77
C ALA A 79 11.07 14.78 -0.91
N ALA A 80 10.75 13.51 -1.13
CA ALA A 80 9.37 13.03 -1.16
C ALA A 80 8.68 13.20 0.20
N GLY A 81 9.39 12.95 1.30
CA GLY A 81 8.93 13.20 2.67
C GLY A 81 8.40 14.63 2.88
N ALA A 82 9.05 15.63 2.29
CA ALA A 82 8.64 17.02 2.38
C ALA A 82 7.30 17.33 1.67
N THR A 83 6.81 16.43 0.80
CA THR A 83 5.53 16.62 0.10
C THR A 83 4.31 16.31 0.97
N GLY A 84 4.48 15.50 2.02
CA GLY A 84 3.38 15.00 2.86
C GLY A 84 2.40 14.08 2.13
N ASP A 85 2.72 13.63 0.92
CA ASP A 85 1.88 12.75 0.10
C ASP A 85 2.27 11.28 0.31
N PRO A 86 1.42 10.46 0.95
CA PRO A 86 1.72 9.05 1.24
C PRO A 86 2.11 8.21 0.02
N GLN A 87 1.59 8.53 -1.17
CA GLN A 87 1.89 7.77 -2.38
C GLN A 87 3.28 8.10 -2.92
N LYS A 88 3.63 9.39 -2.98
CA LYS A 88 4.96 9.84 -3.42
C LYS A 88 6.06 9.40 -2.47
N ILE A 89 5.83 9.55 -1.17
CA ILE A 89 6.73 9.06 -0.13
C ILE A 89 6.94 7.56 -0.35
N GLY A 90 5.85 6.81 -0.44
CA GLY A 90 5.90 5.38 -0.68
C GLY A 90 6.76 4.97 -1.90
N GLN A 91 6.56 5.60 -3.05
CA GLN A 91 7.35 5.31 -4.26
C GLN A 91 8.85 5.55 -4.05
N ALA A 92 9.21 6.68 -3.44
CA ALA A 92 10.61 7.00 -3.18
C ALA A 92 11.24 6.05 -2.14
N GLU A 93 10.49 5.68 -1.09
CA GLU A 93 10.96 4.72 -0.09
C GLU A 93 11.17 3.32 -0.69
N ASN A 94 10.37 2.90 -1.67
CA ASN A 94 10.57 1.61 -2.36
C ASN A 94 11.87 1.59 -3.20
N LEU A 95 12.18 2.69 -3.90
CA LEU A 95 13.46 2.84 -4.61
C LEU A 95 14.66 2.79 -3.65
N LEU A 96 14.51 3.39 -2.47
CA LEU A 96 15.52 3.30 -1.42
C LEU A 96 15.68 1.87 -0.90
N SER A 97 14.58 1.14 -0.63
CA SER A 97 14.64 -0.27 -0.22
C SER A 97 15.34 -1.15 -1.28
N GLN A 98 15.10 -0.90 -2.58
CA GLN A 98 15.78 -1.61 -3.67
C GLN A 98 17.29 -1.31 -3.69
N SER A 99 17.66 -0.03 -3.53
CA SER A 99 19.06 0.40 -3.53
C SER A 99 19.83 -0.19 -2.34
N LEU A 100 19.22 -0.23 -1.15
CA LEU A 100 19.80 -0.86 0.03
C LEU A 100 19.98 -2.38 -0.14
N ARG A 101 19.00 -3.08 -0.72
CA ARG A 101 19.14 -4.50 -1.06
C ARG A 101 20.31 -4.75 -2.01
N SER A 102 20.48 -3.91 -3.04
CA SER A 102 21.62 -4.00 -3.96
C SER A 102 22.95 -3.77 -3.23
N LEU A 103 23.02 -2.77 -2.35
CA LEU A 103 24.22 -2.49 -1.56
C LEU A 103 24.59 -3.68 -0.66
N PHE A 104 23.62 -4.27 0.02
CA PHE A 104 23.86 -5.45 0.86
C PHE A 104 24.29 -6.66 0.03
N ALA A 105 23.68 -6.90 -1.13
CA ALA A 105 24.11 -7.96 -2.03
C ALA A 105 25.57 -7.79 -2.50
N VAL A 106 25.98 -6.56 -2.82
CA VAL A 106 27.38 -6.25 -3.16
C VAL A 106 28.31 -6.48 -1.97
N SER A 107 27.88 -6.10 -0.76
CA SER A 107 28.68 -6.28 0.46
C SER A 107 28.98 -7.73 0.82
N GLU A 108 28.19 -8.70 0.31
CA GLU A 108 28.47 -10.13 0.48
C GLU A 108 29.80 -10.57 -0.14
N ASN A 109 30.28 -9.83 -1.15
CA ASN A 109 31.57 -10.10 -1.81
C ASN A 109 32.79 -9.58 -1.02
N TYR A 110 32.57 -8.89 0.12
CA TYR A 110 33.61 -8.26 0.93
C TYR A 110 33.57 -8.80 2.38
N PRO A 111 34.17 -9.97 2.64
CA PRO A 111 34.15 -10.59 3.98
C PRO A 111 34.71 -9.70 5.08
N GLU A 112 35.71 -8.87 4.76
CA GLU A 112 36.31 -7.91 5.68
C GLU A 112 35.31 -6.84 6.15
N LEU A 113 34.38 -6.42 5.29
CA LEU A 113 33.32 -5.48 5.65
C LEU A 113 32.31 -6.15 6.60
N LYS A 114 31.98 -7.41 6.34
CA LYS A 114 31.09 -8.22 7.20
C LYS A 114 31.68 -8.53 8.56
N ALA A 115 33.00 -8.54 8.69
CA ALA A 115 33.69 -8.71 9.97
C ALA A 115 33.60 -7.47 10.87
N ILE A 116 33.16 -6.32 10.34
CA ILE A 116 33.05 -5.07 11.09
C ILE A 116 31.72 -5.01 11.81
N SER A 117 31.77 -4.99 13.13
CA SER A 117 30.58 -4.89 13.99
C SER A 117 29.72 -3.66 13.68
N ALA A 118 30.34 -2.52 13.36
CA ALA A 118 29.61 -1.30 12.99
C ALA A 118 28.76 -1.50 11.72
N PHE A 119 29.27 -2.21 10.72
CA PHE A 119 28.53 -2.50 9.49
C PHE A 119 27.36 -3.46 9.75
N THR A 120 27.62 -4.58 10.43
CA THR A 120 26.57 -5.57 10.74
C THR A 120 25.47 -4.98 11.61
N ASN A 121 25.82 -4.13 12.58
CA ASN A 121 24.83 -3.42 13.40
C ASN A 121 23.98 -2.45 12.57
N LEU A 122 24.57 -1.73 11.60
CA LEU A 122 23.81 -0.84 10.72
C LEU A 122 22.88 -1.62 9.79
N GLN A 123 23.35 -2.74 9.24
CA GLN A 123 22.54 -3.65 8.43
C GLN A 123 21.36 -4.20 9.23
N GLU A 124 21.59 -4.71 10.44
CA GLU A 124 20.55 -5.22 11.32
C GLU A 124 19.51 -4.14 11.68
N ASN A 125 19.96 -2.94 12.05
CA ASN A 125 19.07 -1.84 12.37
C ASN A 125 18.21 -1.39 11.17
N LEU A 126 18.78 -1.37 9.97
CA LEU A 126 18.06 -1.02 8.75
C LEU A 126 17.04 -2.10 8.38
N THR A 127 17.40 -3.38 8.47
CA THR A 127 16.46 -4.50 8.26
C THR A 127 15.32 -4.46 9.27
N ALA A 128 15.61 -4.28 10.55
CA ALA A 128 14.59 -4.17 11.59
C ALA A 128 13.68 -2.94 11.39
N THR A 129 14.22 -1.85 10.81
CA THR A 129 13.43 -0.67 10.46
C THR A 129 12.51 -0.96 9.27
N GLU A 130 12.97 -1.74 8.28
CA GLU A 130 12.15 -2.16 7.14
C GLU A 130 10.98 -3.05 7.57
N ASP A 131 11.23 -4.04 8.43
CA ASP A 131 10.19 -4.95 8.94
C ASP A 131 9.10 -4.18 9.70
N LYS A 132 9.51 -3.20 10.52
CA LYS A 132 8.58 -2.30 11.21
C LYS A 132 7.81 -1.42 10.24
N LEU A 133 8.48 -0.86 9.24
CA LEU A 133 7.86 -0.01 8.22
C LEU A 133 6.79 -0.78 7.44
N GLU A 134 7.02 -2.06 7.12
CA GLU A 134 6.00 -2.91 6.51
C GLU A 134 4.77 -3.08 7.40
N PHE A 135 4.99 -3.35 8.69
CA PHE A 135 3.90 -3.48 9.65
C PHE A 135 3.11 -2.16 9.78
N SER A 136 3.81 -1.04 10.03
CA SER A 136 3.19 0.28 10.19
C SER A 136 2.46 0.72 8.92
N ARG A 137 2.94 0.35 7.72
CA ARG A 137 2.19 0.56 6.47
C ARG A 137 0.87 -0.19 6.46
N ARG A 138 0.87 -1.48 6.77
CA ARG A 138 -0.36 -2.29 6.80
C ARG A 138 -1.34 -1.73 7.83
N PHE A 139 -0.82 -1.32 8.99
CA PHE A 139 -1.62 -0.71 10.05
C PHE A 139 -2.23 0.64 9.62
N TYR A 140 -1.43 1.55 9.06
CA TYR A 140 -1.90 2.82 8.51
C TYR A 140 -2.96 2.62 7.43
N ASN A 141 -2.69 1.78 6.44
CA ASN A 141 -3.62 1.50 5.35
C ASN A 141 -4.94 0.90 5.87
N GLY A 142 -4.89 0.04 6.89
CA GLY A 142 -6.10 -0.45 7.58
C GLY A 142 -6.92 0.68 8.19
N ASN A 143 -6.28 1.60 8.92
CA ASN A 143 -6.95 2.76 9.51
C ASN A 143 -7.51 3.72 8.45
N VAL A 144 -6.75 3.99 7.39
CA VAL A 144 -7.21 4.79 6.24
C VAL A 144 -8.45 4.17 5.62
N ARG A 145 -8.44 2.85 5.37
CA ARG A 145 -9.59 2.12 4.82
C ARG A 145 -10.80 2.30 5.72
N ASP A 146 -10.67 2.01 7.01
CA ASP A 146 -11.79 2.03 7.95
C ASP A 146 -12.34 3.46 8.13
N TYR A 147 -11.46 4.48 8.16
CA TYR A 147 -11.85 5.88 8.18
C TYR A 147 -12.58 6.31 6.90
N ASN A 148 -12.04 5.95 5.73
CA ASN A 148 -12.64 6.29 4.44
C ASN A 148 -14.01 5.61 4.26
N ILE A 149 -14.16 4.34 4.69
CA ILE A 149 -15.46 3.65 4.73
C ILE A 149 -16.43 4.39 5.64
N LYS A 150 -15.97 4.81 6.84
CA LYS A 150 -16.80 5.53 7.79
C LYS A 150 -17.29 6.87 7.24
N LEU A 151 -16.48 7.57 6.44
CA LEU A 151 -16.90 8.80 5.74
C LEU A 151 -17.99 8.55 4.69
N GLN A 152 -18.01 7.38 4.06
CA GLN A 152 -18.93 7.06 2.97
C GLN A 152 -20.21 6.35 3.44
N THR A 153 -20.24 5.88 4.69
CA THR A 153 -21.35 5.10 5.23
C THR A 153 -22.38 5.98 5.93
N LEU A 154 -23.67 5.67 5.74
CA LEU A 154 -24.75 6.32 6.49
C LEU A 154 -24.70 5.92 7.98
N PRO A 155 -25.00 6.83 8.91
CA PRO A 155 -25.51 8.18 8.66
C PRO A 155 -24.40 9.25 8.50
N THR A 156 -23.13 8.86 8.70
CA THR A 156 -21.95 9.75 8.70
C THR A 156 -21.77 10.55 7.40
N SER A 157 -22.01 9.93 6.24
CA SER A 157 -21.81 10.57 4.93
C SER A 157 -22.67 11.82 4.71
N LEU A 158 -23.78 11.98 5.43
CA LEU A 158 -24.65 13.16 5.35
C LEU A 158 -23.99 14.42 5.91
N ILE A 159 -23.12 14.27 6.91
CA ILE A 159 -22.52 15.38 7.65
C ILE A 159 -21.01 15.48 7.47
N ALA A 160 -20.34 14.40 7.04
CA ALA A 160 -18.89 14.34 6.93
C ALA A 160 -18.29 15.48 6.08
N GLY A 161 -18.85 15.73 4.89
CA GLY A 161 -18.39 16.79 4.00
C GLY A 161 -18.62 18.20 4.56
N VAL A 162 -19.81 18.44 5.14
CA VAL A 162 -20.18 19.74 5.74
C VAL A 162 -19.31 20.07 6.95
N LEU A 163 -18.93 19.05 7.72
CA LEU A 163 -18.06 19.19 8.90
C LEU A 163 -16.55 19.15 8.57
N GLY A 164 -16.19 19.16 7.28
CA GLY A 164 -14.80 19.27 6.83
C GLY A 164 -13.95 18.01 7.00
N PHE A 165 -14.57 16.83 7.11
CA PHE A 165 -13.84 15.57 7.08
C PHE A 165 -13.49 15.19 5.63
N LYS A 166 -12.20 14.91 5.40
CA LYS A 166 -11.64 14.58 4.09
C LYS A 166 -10.99 13.20 4.16
N PRO A 167 -11.05 12.40 3.08
CA PRO A 167 -10.41 11.08 3.05
C PRO A 167 -8.89 11.18 3.19
N PHE A 168 -8.28 10.15 3.77
CA PHE A 168 -6.83 9.98 3.74
C PHE A 168 -6.39 9.18 2.51
N GLY A 169 -5.19 9.45 2.01
CA GLY A 169 -4.54 8.66 0.98
C GLY A 169 -3.90 7.39 1.56
N PHE A 170 -3.86 6.31 0.79
CA PHE A 170 -3.15 5.09 1.19
C PHE A 170 -1.65 5.25 0.95
N PHE A 171 -0.84 4.66 1.83
CA PHE A 171 0.61 4.54 1.61
C PHE A 171 0.88 3.36 0.70
N GLN A 172 1.45 3.62 -0.48
CA GLN A 172 1.68 2.60 -1.53
C GLN A 172 0.44 1.77 -1.81
N ALA A 173 -0.61 2.39 -2.38
CA ALA A 173 -1.72 1.63 -2.94
C ALA A 173 -1.18 0.67 -4.00
N ASP A 174 -1.58 -0.61 -3.93
CA ASP A 174 -1.18 -1.70 -4.83
C ASP A 174 -1.51 -1.39 -6.30
N GLU A 175 -0.71 -0.57 -6.94
CA GLU A 175 -0.74 -0.37 -8.39
C GLU A 175 0.23 -1.34 -9.08
N GLY A 176 1.22 -1.88 -8.34
CA GLY A 176 2.21 -2.85 -8.83
C GLY A 176 1.73 -4.29 -8.93
N ASP A 177 0.79 -4.72 -8.07
CA ASP A 177 0.30 -6.11 -8.03
C ASP A 177 -0.80 -6.42 -9.05
N ARG A 178 -1.23 -5.43 -9.84
CA ARG A 178 -2.17 -5.66 -10.95
C ARG A 178 -1.51 -6.14 -12.23
N ALA A 179 -0.18 -6.15 -12.30
CA ALA A 179 0.54 -6.75 -13.41
C ALA A 179 0.58 -8.28 -13.21
N VAL A 180 -0.47 -8.96 -13.66
CA VAL A 180 -0.53 -10.43 -13.70
C VAL A 180 0.70 -10.94 -14.47
N PRO A 181 1.57 -11.78 -13.86
CA PRO A 181 2.74 -12.30 -14.55
C PRO A 181 2.28 -13.17 -15.74
N GLN A 182 2.57 -12.70 -16.96
CA GLN A 182 2.30 -13.44 -18.19
C GLN A 182 3.35 -14.54 -18.36
N VAL A 183 3.04 -15.77 -17.92
CA VAL A 183 3.90 -16.93 -18.14
C VAL A 183 3.78 -17.37 -19.60
N SER A 184 4.74 -16.96 -20.43
CA SER A 184 4.88 -17.45 -21.80
C SER A 184 5.80 -18.67 -21.82
N PHE A 185 5.22 -19.86 -21.98
CA PHE A 185 5.99 -21.07 -22.25
C PHE A 185 6.41 -21.10 -23.72
N ASN A 186 7.48 -20.41 -24.08
CA ASN A 186 8.09 -20.54 -25.40
C ASN A 186 9.48 -21.19 -25.30
N ASN A 187 9.50 -22.49 -24.98
CA ASN A 187 10.56 -23.38 -25.45
C ASN A 187 10.14 -24.86 -25.33
N ALA A 188 9.60 -25.42 -26.41
CA ALA A 188 9.61 -26.85 -26.64
C ALA A 188 9.96 -27.08 -28.12
N PRO A 189 11.18 -27.56 -28.43
CA PRO A 189 11.53 -27.93 -29.80
C PRO A 189 10.84 -29.26 -30.15
N GLY A 190 9.86 -29.21 -31.05
CA GLY A 190 9.22 -30.39 -31.62
C GLY A 190 7.75 -30.19 -31.93
N SER A 191 7.44 -29.71 -33.14
CA SER A 191 6.13 -29.95 -33.73
C SER A 191 5.92 -31.46 -33.96
N PRO A 192 4.67 -31.93 -33.90
CA PRO A 192 4.12 -32.40 -35.17
C PRO A 192 2.73 -31.85 -35.47
N SER A 193 2.51 -31.77 -36.76
CA SER A 193 1.36 -31.25 -37.49
C SER A 193 0.03 -31.97 -37.20
N SER A 194 -1.05 -31.24 -37.51
CA SER A 194 -2.40 -31.67 -37.92
C SER A 194 -3.43 -32.10 -36.86
N LEU A 195 -4.49 -31.30 -36.72
CA LEU A 195 -5.87 -31.78 -36.67
C LEU A 195 -6.83 -30.73 -37.29
N PRO A 196 -7.94 -31.13 -37.93
CA PRO A 196 -8.77 -30.30 -38.83
C PRO A 196 -9.76 -29.39 -38.08
N PRO A 197 -10.46 -28.46 -38.77
CA PRO A 197 -11.44 -27.60 -38.11
C PRO A 197 -12.66 -28.43 -37.69
N ALA A 198 -12.96 -28.44 -36.39
CA ALA A 198 -14.18 -29.04 -35.86
C ALA A 198 -15.39 -28.19 -36.31
N ALA A 199 -16.28 -28.83 -37.05
CA ALA A 199 -17.55 -28.31 -37.52
C ALA A 199 -18.47 -27.89 -36.37
N GLY A 200 -19.13 -26.74 -36.52
CA GLY A 200 -20.14 -26.27 -35.57
C GLY A 200 -21.41 -27.14 -35.58
N PRO A 201 -22.12 -27.26 -34.46
CA PRO A 201 -23.41 -27.92 -34.44
C PRO A 201 -24.49 -26.96 -34.97
N GLY A 202 -25.01 -27.29 -36.16
CA GLY A 202 -26.18 -26.67 -36.77
C GLY A 202 -27.46 -26.97 -36.00
N ALA A 203 -28.41 -26.04 -36.12
CA ALA A 203 -29.77 -26.14 -35.61
C ALA A 203 -30.55 -27.32 -36.21
N PRO A 204 -31.47 -27.92 -35.43
CA PRO A 204 -32.62 -28.61 -35.98
C PRO A 204 -33.90 -27.77 -35.84
N THR A 205 -34.59 -27.67 -36.97
CA THR A 205 -35.93 -27.10 -37.19
C THR A 205 -37.06 -27.89 -36.49
N ALA A 206 -38.14 -27.17 -36.18
CA ALA A 206 -39.39 -27.63 -35.55
C ALA A 206 -40.15 -28.74 -36.32
N PRO A 207 -41.10 -29.42 -35.66
CA PRO A 207 -42.50 -29.22 -36.07
C PRO A 207 -43.56 -29.26 -34.94
N GLY A 208 -44.63 -28.47 -35.12
CA GLY A 208 -46.03 -28.94 -34.98
C GLY A 208 -46.74 -28.99 -33.62
N SER A 209 -47.53 -27.94 -33.34
CA SER A 209 -48.94 -27.94 -32.84
C SER A 209 -49.41 -28.92 -31.74
N ALA A 210 -49.78 -28.39 -30.56
CA ALA A 210 -51.00 -28.75 -29.80
C ALA A 210 -51.25 -27.72 -28.68
N GLY A 211 -52.50 -27.32 -28.47
CA GLY A 211 -52.93 -26.17 -27.66
C GLY A 211 -53.00 -26.35 -26.12
N PRO A 212 -53.47 -25.33 -25.38
CA PRO A 212 -53.52 -25.28 -23.90
C PRO A 212 -54.83 -25.91 -23.37
N PRO A 213 -54.93 -26.41 -22.11
CA PRO A 213 -55.17 -25.57 -20.90
C PRO A 213 -54.83 -26.30 -19.55
N PRO A 214 -55.48 -26.02 -18.39
CA PRO A 214 -55.67 -24.77 -17.65
C PRO A 214 -55.00 -24.79 -16.25
N GLN A 215 -55.15 -23.67 -15.56
CA GLN A 215 -54.72 -23.37 -14.19
C GLN A 215 -55.53 -24.11 -13.11
N THR A 216 -54.85 -24.41 -12.00
CA THR A 216 -55.39 -24.33 -10.62
C THR A 216 -54.29 -23.87 -9.69
#